data_AF-A0A7Z9XG01-F1
#
_entry.id   AF-A0A7Z9XG01-F1
#
_cell.length_a   1.000
_cell.length_b   1.000
_cell.length_c   1.000
_cell.angle_alpha   90.00
_cell.angle_beta   90.00
_cell.angle_gamma   90.00
#
_symmetry.space_group_name_H-M   'P 1'
#
loop_
_entity.id
_entity.type
_entity.pdbx_description
1 polymer ?
#
loop_
_entity_poly.entity_id
_entity_poly.type
_entity_poly.pdbx_seq_one_letter_code
_entity_poly.pdbx_strand_id
1 'polypeptide(L)'
;MRIPFLSKRTASDSKLLKRRPVPRHANFSLISHFAESFNTLRTNIRFAKLDSQVKVLLVTGAAPFEGKTTVAVNLAESFAFGGQKVLLMECDLRLATFKSLFPTDPKKGVSRLISETFDTPVEKGSLGSLSMGDLMTLIDLQEKTGTLTLSDNSDAYQFWFHRGKLVSSVWKNRPKDKRLAAVLIGSNRITSEQATEALNRAGGTGQRLGFILLNMGVVTADHLRGPIRLQIMDTLSRAFNLSTAEYRFEKSSHVVYERDIIDPVSFGDILTDEVPGLHIRPFLYEQIASSTVETDVKDLHVLPGGPKPPNPSEVLGSRRMSALMSMLKDTFQYDILIIDSPPVTSVSDASILSAFADGVIMTVGAGTINRAIIHKAVDQLKQVNAPILGFVLNRMDPKEEKHYYSYYYKYGDYYYRGKK
;
A
#
# COMPACT_ATOMS: atom_id res chain seq x y z
N MET A 1 -16.86 -44.61 36.31
CA MET A 1 -17.08 -43.30 36.95
C MET A 1 -17.37 -42.29 35.84
N ARG A 2 -18.64 -41.90 35.65
CA ARG A 2 -19.07 -40.98 34.57
C ARG A 2 -18.83 -39.54 35.01
N ILE A 3 -18.00 -38.81 34.28
CA ILE A 3 -17.82 -37.36 34.43
C ILE A 3 -18.99 -36.68 33.69
N PRO A 4 -19.80 -35.81 34.33
CA PRO A 4 -20.93 -35.18 33.67
C PRO A 4 -20.44 -34.06 32.74
N PHE A 5 -20.45 -34.32 31.43
CA PHE A 5 -20.25 -33.32 30.39
C PHE A 5 -21.62 -32.93 29.81
N LEU A 6 -21.79 -31.62 29.54
CA LEU A 6 -22.76 -31.03 28.61
C LEU A 6 -24.25 -31.18 28.97
N SER A 7 -24.78 -30.23 29.74
CA SER A 7 -26.18 -29.86 29.55
C SER A 7 -26.33 -29.32 28.12
N LYS A 8 -27.09 -30.05 27.29
CA LYS A 8 -27.55 -29.61 25.97
C LYS A 8 -28.05 -28.17 26.05
N ARG A 9 -27.29 -27.21 25.52
CA ARG A 9 -27.88 -25.92 25.14
C ARG A 9 -28.75 -26.20 23.92
N THR A 10 -30.06 -26.17 24.13
CA THR A 10 -31.05 -26.25 23.08
C THR A 10 -30.89 -25.08 22.12
N ALA A 11 -31.19 -25.31 20.84
CA ALA A 11 -31.08 -24.34 19.75
C ALA A 11 -32.03 -23.11 19.87
N SER A 12 -32.66 -22.90 21.04
CA SER A 12 -33.58 -21.80 21.33
C SER A 12 -32.92 -20.60 22.02
N ASP A 13 -31.63 -20.68 22.39
CA ASP A 13 -30.87 -19.57 23.00
C ASP A 13 -30.11 -18.75 21.95
N SER A 14 -30.79 -18.34 20.87
CA SER A 14 -30.28 -17.36 19.90
C SER A 14 -30.29 -15.93 20.47
N LYS A 15 -29.84 -15.73 21.71
CA LYS A 15 -29.34 -14.42 22.12
C LYS A 15 -28.12 -14.16 21.26
N LEU A 16 -28.28 -13.32 20.23
CA LEU A 16 -27.21 -12.68 19.46
C LEU A 16 -25.98 -12.55 20.36
N LEU A 17 -24.87 -13.21 20.00
CA LEU A 17 -23.59 -13.11 20.69
C LEU A 17 -23.25 -11.61 20.82
N LYS A 18 -23.63 -10.99 21.95
CA LYS A 18 -23.36 -9.58 22.18
C LYS A 18 -21.85 -9.42 22.21
N ARG A 19 -21.31 -8.60 21.31
CA ARG A 19 -19.89 -8.24 21.28
C ARG A 19 -19.51 -7.73 22.67
N ARG A 20 -18.53 -8.38 23.30
CA ARG A 20 -17.93 -7.86 24.54
C ARG A 20 -17.06 -6.65 24.18
N PRO A 21 -16.94 -5.65 25.06
CA PRO A 21 -15.99 -4.55 24.88
C PRO A 21 -14.58 -5.12 24.66
N VAL A 22 -13.81 -4.49 23.79
CA VAL A 22 -12.41 -4.86 23.58
C VAL A 22 -11.60 -4.32 24.76
N PRO A 23 -10.95 -5.18 25.58
CA PRO A 23 -10.01 -4.69 26.57
C PRO A 23 -8.82 -4.04 25.84
N ARG A 24 -8.30 -2.93 26.38
CA ARG A 24 -7.17 -2.19 25.83
C ARG A 24 -6.00 -2.24 26.81
N HIS A 25 -4.81 -2.52 26.32
CA HIS A 25 -3.54 -2.64 27.05
C HIS A 25 -3.25 -1.32 27.77
N ALA A 26 -3.57 -0.21 27.10
CA ALA A 26 -3.52 1.14 27.65
C ALA A 26 -4.33 1.34 28.96
N ASN A 27 -5.36 0.52 29.21
CA ASN A 27 -6.20 0.62 30.40
C ASN A 27 -5.74 -0.30 31.54
N PHE A 28 -4.66 -1.07 31.38
CA PHE A 28 -4.12 -1.94 32.41
C PHE A 28 -2.79 -1.41 32.95
N SER A 29 -2.50 -1.74 34.22
CA SER A 29 -1.15 -1.54 34.76
C SER A 29 -0.13 -2.32 33.93
N LEU A 30 1.06 -1.72 33.74
CA LEU A 30 2.20 -2.33 33.05
C LEU A 30 2.62 -3.69 33.65
N ILE A 31 2.24 -3.96 34.90
CA ILE A 31 2.57 -5.20 35.63
C ILE A 31 1.45 -6.25 35.51
N SER A 32 0.36 -5.97 34.79
CA SER A 32 -0.72 -6.95 34.63
C SER A 32 -0.30 -8.11 33.72
N HIS A 33 -0.75 -9.33 34.05
CA HIS A 33 -0.54 -10.52 33.19
C HIS A 33 -1.05 -10.29 31.75
N PHE A 34 -2.14 -9.55 31.60
CA PHE A 34 -2.67 -9.16 30.30
C PHE A 34 -1.67 -8.29 29.53
N ALA A 35 -1.17 -7.22 30.13
CA ALA A 35 -0.18 -6.34 29.49
C ALA A 35 1.11 -7.08 29.13
N GLU A 36 1.59 -7.94 30.04
CA GLU A 36 2.82 -8.70 29.84
C GLU A 36 2.71 -9.75 28.73
N SER A 37 1.52 -10.33 28.54
CA SER A 37 1.27 -11.27 27.43
C SER A 37 1.47 -10.61 26.06
N PHE A 38 1.07 -9.35 25.90
CA PHE A 38 1.29 -8.59 24.66
C PHE A 38 2.73 -8.10 24.51
N ASN A 39 3.41 -7.76 25.61
CA ASN A 39 4.85 -7.44 25.57
C ASN A 39 5.68 -8.65 25.13
N THR A 40 5.31 -9.84 25.62
CA THR A 40 5.90 -11.12 25.20
C THR A 40 5.61 -11.38 23.72
N LEU A 41 4.35 -11.22 23.28
CA LEU A 41 3.97 -11.39 21.88
C LEU A 41 4.76 -10.45 20.94
N ARG A 42 4.85 -9.16 21.28
CA ARG A 42 5.65 -8.17 20.55
C ARG A 42 7.11 -8.61 20.43
N THR A 43 7.70 -9.07 21.52
CA THR A 43 9.09 -9.54 21.56
C THR A 43 9.28 -10.76 20.64
N ASN A 44 8.38 -11.73 20.71
CA ASN A 44 8.42 -12.91 19.84
C ASN A 44 8.31 -12.55 18.35
N ILE A 45 7.46 -11.60 17.98
CA ILE A 45 7.33 -11.13 16.59
C ILE A 45 8.61 -10.48 16.10
N ARG A 46 9.28 -9.68 16.95
CA ARG A 46 10.57 -9.05 16.59
C ARG A 46 11.67 -10.08 16.32
N PHE A 47 11.64 -11.23 17.01
CA PHE A 47 12.60 -12.32 16.81
C PHE A 47 12.15 -13.37 15.78
N ALA A 48 10.92 -13.31 15.27
CA ALA A 48 10.38 -14.31 14.35
C ALA A 48 11.09 -14.34 12.99
N LYS A 49 11.71 -13.23 12.59
CA LYS A 49 12.56 -13.14 11.39
C LYS A 49 13.92 -12.56 11.75
N LEU A 50 14.91 -13.42 11.89
CA LEU A 50 16.29 -13.06 12.25
C LEU A 50 16.96 -12.17 11.18
N ASP A 51 16.63 -12.40 9.90
CA ASP A 51 17.29 -11.75 8.77
C ASP A 51 16.54 -10.54 8.20
N SER A 52 15.32 -10.25 8.69
CA SER A 52 14.51 -9.14 8.18
C SER A 52 13.49 -8.63 9.19
N GLN A 53 13.30 -7.32 9.28
CA GLN A 53 12.28 -6.74 10.13
C GLN A 53 10.86 -7.00 9.56
N VAL A 54 9.94 -7.44 10.42
CA VAL A 54 8.50 -7.48 10.10
C VAL A 54 7.95 -6.06 10.15
N LYS A 55 7.65 -5.46 9.00
CA LYS A 55 7.07 -4.11 8.91
C LYS A 55 5.55 -4.14 8.74
N VAL A 56 5.01 -5.16 8.07
CA VAL A 56 3.57 -5.35 7.92
C VAL A 56 3.13 -6.68 8.53
N LEU A 57 2.20 -6.59 9.48
CA LEU A 57 1.69 -7.72 10.23
C LEU A 57 0.18 -7.84 10.02
N LEU A 58 -0.26 -8.97 9.49
CA LEU A 58 -1.68 -9.29 9.39
C LEU A 58 -2.12 -10.07 10.64
N VAL A 59 -3.16 -9.57 11.32
CA VAL A 59 -3.84 -10.30 12.40
C VAL A 59 -5.15 -10.84 11.85
N THR A 60 -5.25 -12.17 11.80
CA THR A 60 -6.46 -12.88 11.37
C THR A 60 -6.78 -14.02 12.33
N GLY A 61 -7.74 -14.87 11.97
CA GLY A 61 -8.21 -15.98 12.80
C GLY A 61 -9.05 -16.92 11.95
N ALA A 62 -9.29 -18.12 12.46
CA ALA A 62 -9.98 -19.16 11.73
C ALA A 62 -11.50 -18.89 11.63
N ALA A 63 -12.11 -18.27 12.64
CA ALA A 63 -13.56 -18.05 12.75
C ALA A 63 -13.95 -16.66 13.32
N PRO A 64 -15.22 -16.24 13.17
CA PRO A 64 -15.74 -15.06 13.85
C PRO A 64 -15.57 -15.12 15.37
N PHE A 65 -15.49 -13.95 16.02
CA PHE A 65 -15.46 -13.83 17.48
C PHE A 65 -14.29 -14.52 18.21
N GLU A 66 -13.15 -14.77 17.58
CA GLU A 66 -11.95 -15.28 18.28
C GLU A 66 -11.10 -14.19 18.95
N GLY A 67 -11.47 -12.91 18.77
CA GLY A 67 -10.78 -11.75 19.35
C GLY A 67 -9.59 -11.26 18.53
N LYS A 68 -9.66 -11.40 17.19
CA LYS A 68 -8.69 -10.84 16.23
C LYS A 68 -8.44 -9.36 16.47
N THR A 69 -9.50 -8.55 16.45
CA THR A 69 -9.45 -7.11 16.76
C THR A 69 -8.85 -6.83 18.13
N THR A 70 -9.16 -7.65 19.15
CA THR A 70 -8.54 -7.53 20.47
C THR A 70 -7.04 -7.74 20.38
N VAL A 71 -6.58 -8.81 19.72
CA VAL A 71 -5.16 -9.07 19.54
C VAL A 71 -4.50 -7.94 18.74
N ALA A 72 -5.09 -7.49 17.64
CA ALA A 72 -4.55 -6.43 16.79
C ALA A 72 -4.37 -5.10 17.53
N VAL A 73 -5.41 -4.63 18.24
CA VAL A 73 -5.39 -3.38 19.00
C VAL A 73 -4.34 -3.42 20.11
N ASN A 74 -4.35 -4.47 20.94
CA ASN A 74 -3.45 -4.54 22.09
C ASN A 74 -2.00 -4.78 21.68
N LEU A 75 -1.79 -5.49 20.56
CA LEU A 75 -0.47 -5.63 19.98
C LEU A 75 0.05 -4.29 19.44
N ALA A 76 -0.80 -3.51 18.78
CA ALA A 76 -0.47 -2.16 18.30
C ALA A 76 -0.07 -1.23 19.46
N GLU A 77 -0.85 -1.26 20.55
CA GLU A 77 -0.53 -0.51 21.78
C GLU A 77 0.80 -0.97 22.39
N SER A 78 1.05 -2.29 22.47
CA SER A 78 2.34 -2.80 22.98
C SER A 78 3.52 -2.35 22.11
N PHE A 79 3.38 -2.34 20.78
CA PHE A 79 4.41 -1.79 19.89
C PHE A 79 4.64 -0.29 20.13
N ALA A 80 3.57 0.49 20.26
CA ALA A 80 3.64 1.92 20.53
C ALA A 80 4.29 2.25 21.90
N PHE A 81 3.92 1.52 22.95
CA PHE A 81 4.61 1.62 24.25
C PHE A 81 6.08 1.19 24.20
N GLY A 82 6.47 0.41 23.17
CA GLY A 82 7.85 0.08 22.86
C GLY A 82 8.63 1.20 22.15
N GLY A 83 8.00 2.35 21.92
CA GLY A 83 8.57 3.51 21.23
C GLY A 83 8.53 3.44 19.71
N GLN A 84 7.77 2.50 19.13
CA GLN A 84 7.62 2.38 17.68
C GLN A 84 6.43 3.24 17.19
N LYS A 85 6.58 3.87 16.03
CA LYS A 85 5.48 4.54 15.31
C LYS A 85 4.61 3.49 14.62
N VAL A 86 3.39 3.31 15.11
CA VAL A 86 2.48 2.24 14.68
C VAL A 86 1.31 2.80 13.88
N LEU A 87 0.96 2.13 12.79
CA LEU A 87 -0.35 2.29 12.14
C LEU A 87 -1.16 1.01 12.31
N LEU A 88 -2.35 1.13 12.89
CA LEU A 88 -3.34 0.06 12.97
C LEU A 88 -4.43 0.31 11.92
N MET A 89 -4.61 -0.64 10.99
CA MET A 89 -5.52 -0.53 9.86
C MET A 89 -6.69 -1.52 10.01
N GLU A 90 -7.92 -1.03 9.88
CA GLU A 90 -9.11 -1.88 9.89
C GLU A 90 -9.50 -2.32 8.48
N CYS A 91 -9.27 -3.61 8.20
CA CYS A 91 -9.64 -4.24 6.93
C CYS A 91 -10.76 -5.29 7.07
N ASP A 92 -11.37 -5.46 8.26
CA ASP A 92 -12.70 -6.07 8.37
C ASP A 92 -13.79 -5.06 7.98
N LEU A 93 -13.85 -4.76 6.68
CA LEU A 93 -14.81 -3.81 6.10
C LEU A 93 -16.27 -4.31 6.19
N ARG A 94 -16.46 -5.60 6.50
CA ARG A 94 -17.79 -6.22 6.63
C ARG A 94 -18.40 -5.91 7.98
N LEU A 95 -17.57 -5.91 9.03
CA LEU A 95 -18.00 -5.80 10.43
C LEU A 95 -17.12 -4.85 11.25
N ALA A 96 -16.84 -3.66 10.70
CA ALA A 96 -16.04 -2.60 11.32
C ALA A 96 -16.41 -2.31 12.79
N THR A 97 -15.39 -2.21 13.62
CA THR A 97 -15.39 -2.03 15.08
C THR A 97 -14.67 -0.78 15.55
N PHE A 98 -13.73 -0.22 14.79
CA PHE A 98 -12.83 0.84 15.27
C PHE A 98 -13.57 2.10 15.70
N LYS A 99 -14.71 2.42 15.07
CA LYS A 99 -15.60 3.52 15.48
C LYS A 99 -16.09 3.46 16.94
N SER A 100 -16.02 2.29 17.56
CA SER A 100 -16.39 2.09 18.97
C SER A 100 -15.19 2.11 19.92
N LEU A 101 -13.97 2.12 19.38
CA LEU A 101 -12.71 2.03 20.11
C LEU A 101 -11.91 3.33 20.05
N PHE A 102 -12.03 4.07 18.94
CA PHE A 102 -11.24 5.25 18.63
C PHE A 102 -12.14 6.37 18.09
N PRO A 103 -11.71 7.65 18.18
CA PRO A 103 -12.48 8.80 17.72
C PRO A 103 -12.44 8.97 16.20
N THR A 104 -12.94 7.98 15.45
CA THR A 104 -12.86 7.95 13.98
C THR A 104 -14.09 8.58 13.32
N ASP A 105 -13.88 9.30 12.21
CA ASP A 105 -14.98 9.71 11.32
C ASP A 105 -15.44 8.50 10.46
N PRO A 106 -16.70 8.02 10.58
CA PRO A 106 -17.18 6.87 9.83
C PRO A 106 -17.24 7.09 8.31
N LYS A 107 -17.16 8.34 7.85
CA LYS A 107 -17.11 8.66 6.42
C LYS A 107 -15.71 8.48 5.85
N LYS A 108 -14.66 8.51 6.67
CA LYS A 108 -13.27 8.39 6.23
C LYS A 108 -12.72 6.99 6.51
N GLY A 109 -11.69 6.58 5.77
CA GLY A 109 -11.05 5.29 5.95
C GLY A 109 -10.69 4.59 4.65
N VAL A 110 -10.23 3.34 4.79
CA VAL A 110 -9.75 2.48 3.69
C VAL A 110 -10.70 2.47 2.51
N SER A 111 -11.99 2.23 2.76
CA SER A 111 -13.01 2.11 1.72
C SER A 111 -13.13 3.39 0.88
N ARG A 112 -13.25 4.56 1.53
CA ARG A 112 -13.39 5.87 0.86
C ARG A 112 -12.12 6.22 0.07
N LEU A 113 -10.94 5.97 0.62
CA LEU A 113 -9.68 6.21 -0.09
C LEU A 113 -9.64 5.43 -1.41
N ILE A 114 -10.04 4.16 -1.36
CA ILE A 114 -10.04 3.28 -2.53
C ILE A 114 -11.13 3.65 -3.53
N SER A 115 -12.35 3.95 -3.07
CA SER A 115 -13.49 4.15 -3.98
C SER A 115 -13.66 5.58 -4.48
N GLU A 116 -13.23 6.58 -3.72
CA GLU A 116 -13.44 7.99 -4.05
C GLU A 116 -12.12 8.72 -4.29
N THR A 117 -11.17 8.68 -3.34
CA THR A 117 -9.93 9.46 -3.45
C THR A 117 -9.11 9.06 -4.67
N PHE A 118 -8.87 7.77 -4.89
CA PHE A 118 -8.14 7.31 -6.08
C PHE A 118 -8.96 7.34 -7.37
N ASP A 119 -10.25 7.67 -7.29
CA ASP A 119 -11.12 7.90 -8.45
C ASP A 119 -11.35 9.40 -8.71
N THR A 120 -10.57 10.27 -8.06
CA THR A 120 -10.64 11.72 -8.25
C THR A 120 -10.55 12.07 -9.74
N PRO A 121 -11.48 12.86 -10.29
CA PRO A 121 -11.47 13.30 -11.69
C PRO A 121 -10.18 14.04 -12.06
N VAL A 122 -9.70 13.86 -13.28
CA VAL A 122 -8.42 14.43 -13.79
C VAL A 122 -8.60 15.17 -15.11
N GLU A 123 -9.83 15.49 -15.51
CA GLU A 123 -10.15 16.06 -16.82
C GLU A 123 -9.59 17.49 -16.99
N LYS A 124 -9.62 18.31 -15.93
CA LYS A 124 -9.05 19.65 -15.90
C LYS A 124 -8.88 20.16 -14.47
N GLY A 125 -7.92 21.06 -14.27
CA GLY A 125 -7.71 21.75 -13.00
C GLY A 125 -6.35 22.42 -12.94
N SER A 126 -5.89 22.73 -11.74
CA SER A 126 -4.60 23.39 -11.48
C SER A 126 -3.63 22.47 -10.75
N LEU A 127 -2.34 22.56 -11.06
CA LEU A 127 -1.28 21.82 -10.36
C LEU A 127 -1.13 22.21 -8.89
N GLY A 128 -1.71 23.35 -8.48
CA GLY A 128 -1.80 23.71 -7.07
C GLY A 128 -2.77 22.83 -6.27
N SER A 129 -3.68 22.14 -6.96
CA SER A 129 -4.67 21.23 -6.35
C SER A 129 -4.29 19.75 -6.51
N LEU A 130 -3.78 19.37 -7.69
CA LEU A 130 -3.28 18.02 -7.98
C LEU A 130 -1.91 18.18 -8.63
N SER A 131 -0.85 17.81 -7.91
CA SER A 131 0.51 17.84 -8.46
C SER A 131 0.66 16.90 -9.65
N MET A 132 1.74 17.05 -10.41
CA MET A 132 2.05 16.10 -11.50
C MET A 132 2.14 14.64 -11.00
N GLY A 133 2.69 14.42 -9.80
CA GLY A 133 2.74 13.09 -9.19
C GLY A 133 1.36 12.54 -8.83
N ASP A 134 0.46 13.39 -8.32
CA ASP A 134 -0.94 13.01 -8.05
C ASP A 134 -1.64 12.64 -9.37
N LEU A 135 -1.52 13.47 -10.41
CA LEU A 135 -2.13 13.23 -11.72
C LEU A 135 -1.64 11.93 -12.35
N MET A 136 -0.33 11.68 -12.36
CA MET A 136 0.23 10.44 -12.89
C MET A 136 -0.29 9.21 -12.15
N THR A 137 -0.36 9.29 -10.81
CA THR A 137 -0.87 8.19 -9.98
C THR A 137 -2.36 7.93 -10.26
N LEU A 138 -3.17 8.99 -10.32
CA LEU A 138 -4.61 8.89 -10.59
C LEU A 138 -4.89 8.38 -12.01
N ILE A 139 -4.15 8.86 -13.01
CA ILE A 139 -4.25 8.39 -14.40
C ILE A 139 -3.88 6.90 -14.51
N ASP A 140 -2.83 6.45 -13.81
CA ASP A 140 -2.44 5.04 -13.77
C ASP A 140 -3.51 4.16 -13.13
N LEU A 141 -4.00 4.56 -11.94
CA LEU A 141 -4.99 3.80 -11.19
C LEU A 141 -6.36 3.74 -11.86
N GLN A 142 -6.73 4.78 -12.63
CA GLN A 142 -7.95 4.83 -13.42
C GLN A 142 -7.77 4.25 -14.84
N GLU A 143 -6.57 3.78 -15.17
CA GLU A 143 -6.22 3.17 -16.47
C GLU A 143 -6.57 4.07 -17.67
N LYS A 144 -6.50 5.40 -17.51
CA LYS A 144 -6.93 6.34 -18.54
C LYS A 144 -6.01 6.29 -19.76
N THR A 145 -6.61 6.42 -20.94
CA THR A 145 -5.92 6.56 -22.23
C THR A 145 -6.24 7.93 -22.81
N GLY A 146 -5.22 8.71 -23.17
CA GLY A 146 -5.41 10.09 -23.59
C GLY A 146 -4.16 10.95 -23.47
N THR A 147 -4.35 12.26 -23.55
CA THR A 147 -3.27 13.26 -23.52
C THR A 147 -3.49 14.22 -22.36
N LEU A 148 -2.51 14.33 -21.45
CA LEU A 148 -2.44 15.38 -20.45
C LEU A 148 -1.65 16.55 -21.02
N THR A 149 -2.26 17.73 -21.10
CA THR A 149 -1.58 18.98 -21.44
C THR A 149 -1.41 19.81 -20.18
N LEU A 150 -0.19 20.28 -19.92
CA LEU A 150 0.11 21.28 -18.90
C LEU A 150 0.47 22.59 -19.60
N SER A 151 -0.11 23.69 -19.16
CA SER A 151 0.19 25.01 -19.68
C SER A 151 0.48 25.96 -18.52
N ASP A 152 1.66 26.56 -18.56
CA ASP A 152 2.06 27.72 -17.78
C ASP A 152 2.31 28.89 -18.74
N ASN A 153 2.36 30.13 -18.24
CA ASN A 153 2.49 31.35 -19.05
C ASN A 153 3.72 31.37 -19.98
N SER A 154 4.75 30.55 -19.69
CA SER A 154 5.98 30.45 -20.47
C SER A 154 6.16 29.11 -21.20
N ASP A 155 5.66 28.02 -20.63
CA ASP A 155 5.94 26.66 -21.08
C ASP A 155 4.66 25.82 -21.27
N ALA A 156 4.68 24.97 -22.28
CA ALA A 156 3.61 24.00 -22.54
C ALA A 156 4.18 22.59 -22.68
N TYR A 157 3.58 21.66 -21.94
CA TYR A 157 3.98 20.25 -21.89
C TYR A 157 2.81 19.35 -22.29
N GLN A 158 3.11 18.24 -22.96
CA GLN A 158 2.13 17.22 -23.30
C GLN A 158 2.65 15.83 -22.95
N PHE A 159 1.79 15.01 -22.34
CA PHE A 159 2.08 13.66 -21.90
C PHE A 159 0.99 12.74 -22.42
N TRP A 160 1.37 11.66 -23.11
CA TRP A 160 0.42 10.68 -23.63
C TRP A 160 0.41 9.45 -22.74
N PHE A 161 -0.78 9.00 -22.40
CA PHE A 161 -1.00 7.84 -21.56
C PHE A 161 -1.76 6.77 -22.32
N HIS A 162 -1.34 5.52 -22.18
CA HIS A 162 -2.03 4.34 -22.66
C HIS A 162 -2.29 3.39 -21.50
N ARG A 163 -3.57 3.11 -21.21
CA ARG A 163 -4.00 2.29 -20.07
C ARG A 163 -3.31 2.71 -18.76
N GLY A 164 -3.24 4.02 -18.53
CA GLY A 164 -2.62 4.60 -17.34
C GLY A 164 -1.10 4.74 -17.38
N LYS A 165 -0.41 4.11 -18.35
CA LYS A 165 1.05 4.19 -18.47
C LYS A 165 1.47 5.34 -19.37
N LEU A 166 2.46 6.12 -18.93
CA LEU A 166 3.08 7.17 -19.71
C LEU A 166 3.84 6.54 -20.89
N VAL A 167 3.53 6.96 -22.11
CA VAL A 167 4.15 6.43 -23.35
C VAL A 167 4.87 7.49 -24.17
N SER A 168 4.61 8.78 -23.93
CA SER A 168 5.30 9.86 -24.63
C SER A 168 5.22 11.16 -23.83
N SER A 169 6.22 12.01 -23.97
CA SER A 169 6.26 13.35 -23.37
C SER A 169 6.88 14.36 -24.33
N VAL A 170 6.32 15.56 -24.42
CA VAL A 170 6.82 16.65 -25.27
C VAL A 170 6.80 17.96 -24.49
N TRP A 171 7.90 18.71 -24.55
CA TRP A 171 7.95 20.11 -24.16
C TRP A 171 7.87 20.98 -25.42
N LYS A 172 6.71 21.62 -25.66
CA LYS A 172 6.40 22.32 -26.93
C LYS A 172 7.34 23.49 -27.19
N ASN A 173 7.62 24.29 -26.16
CA ASN A 173 8.43 25.50 -26.26
C ASN A 173 9.91 25.25 -25.97
N ARG A 174 10.40 24.01 -26.11
CA ARG A 174 11.79 23.66 -25.83
C ARG A 174 12.78 24.58 -26.60
N PRO A 175 13.72 25.23 -25.90
CA PRO A 175 14.76 26.07 -26.51
C PRO A 175 15.50 25.36 -27.63
N LYS A 176 15.84 26.07 -28.71
CA LYS A 176 16.39 25.48 -29.94
C LYS A 176 17.69 24.69 -29.68
N ASP A 177 18.55 25.20 -28.80
CA ASP A 177 19.80 24.60 -28.34
C ASP A 177 19.62 23.29 -27.56
N LYS A 178 18.43 23.07 -26.97
CA LYS A 178 18.10 21.84 -26.22
C LYS A 178 17.35 20.80 -27.06
N ARG A 179 16.96 21.14 -28.30
CA ARG A 179 16.24 20.21 -29.19
C ARG A 179 17.14 19.07 -29.65
N LEU A 180 16.53 17.96 -30.07
CA LEU A 180 17.25 16.72 -30.38
C LEU A 180 18.33 16.94 -31.44
N ALA A 181 18.03 17.72 -32.49
CA ALA A 181 19.00 18.11 -33.51
C ALA A 181 20.25 18.78 -32.89
N ALA A 182 20.05 19.80 -32.05
CA ALA A 182 21.15 20.55 -31.44
C ALA A 182 21.98 19.68 -30.48
N VAL A 183 21.34 18.79 -29.71
CA VAL A 183 22.03 17.84 -28.82
C VAL A 183 22.87 16.84 -29.63
N LEU A 184 22.35 16.34 -30.76
CA LEU A 184 23.08 15.42 -31.64
C LEU A 184 24.23 16.11 -32.38
N ILE A 185 24.06 17.36 -32.82
CA ILE A 185 25.14 18.18 -33.40
C ILE A 185 26.24 18.42 -32.35
N GLY A 186 25.87 18.87 -31.15
CA GLY A 186 26.82 19.18 -30.07
C GLY A 186 27.59 17.95 -29.56
N SER A 187 27.06 16.74 -29.77
CA SER A 187 27.73 15.48 -29.47
C SER A 187 28.45 14.85 -30.68
N ASN A 188 28.61 15.60 -31.79
CA ASN A 188 29.21 15.15 -33.05
C ASN A 188 28.59 13.87 -33.63
N ARG A 189 27.29 13.64 -33.37
CA ARG A 189 26.56 12.47 -33.89
C ARG A 189 25.98 12.71 -35.27
N ILE A 190 25.65 13.96 -35.60
CA ILE A 190 25.17 14.40 -36.92
C ILE A 190 25.77 15.77 -37.25
N THR A 191 25.80 16.13 -38.54
CA THR A 191 26.18 17.47 -39.00
C THR A 191 24.98 18.42 -39.03
N SER A 192 25.23 19.73 -39.08
CA SER A 192 24.18 20.76 -39.25
C SER A 192 23.40 20.58 -40.56
N GLU A 193 24.05 20.10 -41.62
CA GLU A 193 23.42 19.78 -42.91
C GLU A 193 22.45 18.61 -42.77
N GLN A 194 22.90 17.50 -42.17
CA GLN A 194 22.06 16.32 -41.91
C GLN A 194 20.85 16.66 -41.03
N ALA A 195 21.05 17.50 -40.01
CA ALA A 195 19.96 17.95 -39.15
C ALA A 195 18.95 18.82 -39.90
N THR A 196 19.41 19.73 -40.77
CA THR A 196 18.56 20.59 -41.58
C THR A 196 17.74 19.77 -42.57
N GLU A 197 18.38 18.80 -43.25
CA GLU A 197 17.70 17.87 -44.15
C GLU A 197 16.63 17.06 -43.42
N ALA A 198 16.95 16.50 -42.25
CA ALA A 198 16.01 15.74 -41.44
C ALA A 198 14.81 16.60 -40.97
N LEU A 199 15.05 17.85 -40.57
CA LEU A 199 13.99 18.80 -40.18
C LEU A 199 13.10 19.17 -41.36
N ASN A 200 13.66 19.35 -42.55
CA ASN A 200 12.88 19.62 -43.77
C ASN A 200 11.99 18.41 -44.12
N ARG A 201 12.48 17.18 -43.96
CA ARG A 201 11.69 15.95 -44.12
C ARG A 201 10.61 15.80 -43.03
N ALA A 202 10.85 16.30 -41.82
CA ALA A 202 9.88 16.28 -40.72
C ALA A 202 8.75 17.30 -40.91
N GLY A 203 9.08 18.46 -41.51
CA GLY A 203 8.18 19.57 -41.78
C GLY A 203 7.12 19.24 -42.85
N GLY A 204 6.14 18.41 -42.49
CA GLY A 204 5.01 18.05 -43.36
C GLY A 204 4.58 16.59 -43.26
N THR A 205 5.40 15.72 -42.69
CA THR A 205 5.13 14.27 -42.59
C THR A 205 4.52 13.86 -41.25
N GLY A 206 4.65 14.68 -40.21
CA GLY A 206 4.23 14.34 -38.84
C GLY A 206 5.16 13.37 -38.11
N GLN A 207 6.17 12.84 -38.79
CA GLN A 207 7.13 11.88 -38.26
C GLN A 207 8.09 12.54 -37.26
N ARG A 208 8.45 11.80 -36.20
CA ARG A 208 9.43 12.28 -35.21
C ARG A 208 10.82 12.39 -35.82
N LEU A 209 11.55 13.45 -35.45
CA LEU A 209 12.91 13.69 -35.95
C LEU A 209 13.85 12.50 -35.73
N GLY A 210 13.77 11.81 -34.59
CA GLY A 210 14.60 10.62 -34.33
C GLY A 210 14.35 9.48 -35.33
N PHE A 211 13.10 9.25 -35.71
CA PHE A 211 12.74 8.24 -36.71
C PHE A 211 13.29 8.58 -38.09
N ILE A 212 13.18 9.85 -38.49
CA ILE A 212 13.73 10.32 -39.77
C ILE A 212 15.25 10.15 -39.80
N LEU A 213 15.94 10.52 -38.71
CA LEU A 213 17.39 10.35 -38.62
C LEU A 213 17.82 8.88 -38.68
N LEU A 214 17.05 7.96 -38.08
CA LEU A 214 17.28 6.51 -38.21
C LEU A 214 17.13 6.04 -39.66
N ASN A 215 16.05 6.45 -40.33
CA ASN A 215 15.78 6.05 -41.71
C ASN A 215 16.74 6.68 -42.73
N MET A 216 17.29 7.85 -42.41
CA MET A 216 18.38 8.46 -43.18
C MET A 216 19.72 7.70 -43.01
N GLY A 217 19.82 6.76 -42.05
CA GLY A 217 21.04 6.02 -41.77
C GLY A 217 22.14 6.87 -41.12
N VAL A 218 21.82 8.09 -40.65
CA VAL A 218 22.80 9.01 -40.05
C VAL A 218 23.01 8.75 -38.55
N VAL A 219 22.08 8.05 -37.90
CA VAL A 219 22.18 7.63 -36.50
C VAL A 219 21.68 6.20 -36.32
N THR A 220 22.08 5.55 -35.21
CA THR A 220 21.53 4.26 -34.77
C THR A 220 20.61 4.46 -33.56
N ALA A 221 19.86 3.43 -33.17
CA ALA A 221 19.02 3.47 -31.97
C ALA A 221 19.85 3.79 -30.71
N ASP A 222 21.04 3.23 -30.58
CA ASP A 222 21.95 3.50 -29.45
C ASP A 222 22.45 4.94 -29.40
N HIS A 223 22.68 5.57 -30.56
CA HIS A 223 23.02 6.99 -30.63
C HIS A 223 21.88 7.89 -30.13
N LEU A 224 20.63 7.44 -30.24
CA LEU A 224 19.45 8.19 -29.82
C LEU A 224 19.06 7.93 -28.36
N ARG A 225 19.40 6.77 -27.79
CA ARG A 225 19.04 6.38 -26.40
C ARG A 225 19.37 7.46 -25.38
N GLY A 226 20.64 7.87 -25.31
CA GLY A 226 21.12 8.87 -24.35
C GLY A 226 20.41 10.23 -24.50
N PRO A 227 20.46 10.86 -25.69
CA PRO A 227 19.79 12.13 -25.95
C PRO A 227 18.28 12.11 -25.68
N ILE A 228 17.57 11.06 -26.09
CA ILE A 228 16.12 10.93 -25.85
C ILE A 228 15.84 10.74 -24.35
N ARG A 229 16.60 9.89 -23.65
CA ARG A 229 16.48 9.72 -22.20
C ARG A 229 16.65 11.06 -21.48
N LEU A 230 17.70 11.82 -21.80
CA LEU A 230 17.95 13.14 -21.21
C LEU A 230 16.80 14.11 -21.47
N GLN A 231 16.24 14.10 -22.68
CA GLN A 231 15.11 14.94 -23.04
C GLN A 231 13.84 14.58 -22.27
N ILE A 232 13.55 13.29 -22.11
CA ILE A 232 12.41 12.83 -21.30
C ILE A 232 12.62 13.24 -19.84
N MET A 233 13.82 13.04 -19.30
CA MET A 233 14.15 13.40 -17.92
C MET A 233 14.04 14.90 -17.65
N ASP A 234 14.56 15.75 -18.53
CA ASP A 234 14.40 17.20 -18.43
C ASP A 234 12.93 17.62 -18.52
N THR A 235 12.16 17.01 -19.43
CA THR A 235 10.71 17.28 -19.54
C THR A 235 9.95 16.89 -18.27
N LEU A 236 10.19 15.69 -17.73
CA LEU A 236 9.54 15.21 -16.51
C LEU A 236 9.95 16.08 -15.31
N SER A 237 11.25 16.28 -15.10
CA SER A 237 11.76 17.07 -13.97
C SER A 237 11.18 18.48 -13.95
N ARG A 238 11.02 19.12 -15.12
CA ARG A 238 10.35 20.43 -15.22
C ARG A 238 8.89 20.35 -14.83
N ALA A 239 8.16 19.38 -15.38
CA ALA A 239 6.73 19.22 -15.09
C ALA A 239 6.46 18.90 -13.61
N PHE A 240 7.31 18.11 -12.95
CA PHE A 240 7.22 17.85 -11.51
C PHE A 240 7.49 19.08 -10.64
N ASN A 241 8.27 20.04 -11.14
CA ASN A 241 8.56 21.29 -10.44
C ASN A 241 7.51 22.39 -10.69
N LEU A 242 6.52 22.17 -11.57
CA LEU A 242 5.42 23.11 -11.77
C LEU A 242 4.44 23.00 -10.59
N SER A 243 4.08 24.15 -10.00
CA SER A 243 3.17 24.21 -8.85
C SER A 243 1.84 24.89 -9.12
N THR A 244 1.71 25.68 -10.20
CA THR A 244 0.51 26.49 -10.47
C THR A 244 -0.02 26.38 -11.91
N ALA A 245 0.58 25.52 -12.74
CA ALA A 245 0.15 25.38 -14.13
C ALA A 245 -1.26 24.81 -14.22
N GLU A 246 -2.03 25.24 -15.22
CA GLU A 246 -3.31 24.62 -15.54
C GLU A 246 -3.07 23.33 -16.34
N TYR A 247 -3.88 22.32 -16.06
CA TYR A 247 -3.85 21.04 -16.76
C TYR A 247 -5.19 20.70 -17.39
N ARG A 248 -5.13 19.91 -18.46
CA ARG A 248 -6.29 19.30 -19.11
C ARG A 248 -5.95 17.90 -19.60
N PHE A 249 -6.79 16.93 -19.27
CA PHE A 249 -6.69 15.57 -19.80
C PHE A 249 -7.78 15.32 -20.85
N GLU A 250 -7.37 15.02 -22.07
CA GLU A 250 -8.26 14.70 -23.19
C GLU A 250 -8.23 13.20 -23.46
N LYS A 251 -9.36 12.53 -23.23
CA LYS A 251 -9.50 11.09 -23.49
C LYS A 251 -9.40 10.81 -24.98
N SER A 252 -8.68 9.75 -25.33
CA SER A 252 -8.63 9.24 -26.70
C SER A 252 -8.86 7.74 -26.73
N SER A 253 -9.57 7.25 -27.76
CA SER A 253 -9.72 5.82 -28.05
C SER A 253 -8.43 5.23 -28.62
N HIS A 254 -7.61 6.06 -29.27
CA HIS A 254 -6.34 5.69 -29.85
C HIS A 254 -5.32 6.77 -29.48
N VAL A 255 -4.33 6.43 -28.66
CA VAL A 255 -3.09 7.19 -28.74
C VAL A 255 -2.52 6.83 -30.09
N VAL A 256 -2.37 7.80 -30.99
CA VAL A 256 -1.56 7.63 -32.20
C VAL A 256 -0.12 7.49 -31.74
N TYR A 257 0.16 6.32 -31.17
CA TYR A 257 1.48 5.81 -30.95
C TYR A 257 1.81 5.16 -32.29
N GLU A 258 2.73 5.76 -33.04
CA GLU A 258 3.29 5.14 -34.24
C GLU A 258 3.91 3.80 -33.77
N ARG A 259 3.12 2.72 -33.85
CA ARG A 259 3.46 1.38 -33.33
C ARG A 259 4.72 0.81 -34.00
N ASP A 260 5.16 1.41 -35.10
CA ASP A 260 6.27 0.97 -35.92
C ASP A 260 7.58 1.73 -35.64
N ILE A 261 7.62 2.58 -34.60
CA ILE A 261 8.86 3.23 -34.17
C ILE A 261 9.58 2.33 -33.17
N ILE A 262 10.83 1.99 -33.48
CA ILE A 262 11.80 1.53 -32.49
C ILE A 262 11.89 2.62 -31.43
N ASP A 263 11.19 2.47 -30.30
CA ASP A 263 11.36 3.36 -29.15
C ASP A 263 12.65 2.94 -28.45
N PRO A 264 13.73 3.71 -28.57
CA PRO A 264 15.01 3.28 -28.03
C PRO A 264 15.00 3.27 -26.50
N VAL A 265 14.01 3.90 -25.84
CA VAL A 265 13.95 4.05 -24.38
C VAL A 265 12.52 3.82 -23.85
N SER A 266 12.36 2.91 -22.89
CA SER A 266 11.09 2.68 -22.20
C SER A 266 10.87 3.68 -21.07
N PHE A 267 9.68 4.28 -20.98
CA PHE A 267 9.30 5.10 -19.82
C PHE A 267 9.32 4.32 -18.50
N GLY A 268 9.13 3.00 -18.52
CA GLY A 268 9.24 2.18 -17.32
C GLY A 268 10.65 2.19 -16.73
N ASP A 269 11.68 2.21 -17.57
CA ASP A 269 13.09 2.26 -17.15
C ASP A 269 13.50 3.68 -16.70
N ILE A 270 12.74 4.68 -17.16
CA ILE A 270 12.98 6.09 -16.87
C ILE A 270 12.29 6.53 -15.57
N LEU A 271 11.04 6.10 -15.35
CA LEU A 271 10.22 6.46 -14.19
C LEU A 271 10.64 5.65 -12.95
N THR A 272 11.87 5.90 -12.52
CA THR A 272 12.48 5.35 -11.32
C THR A 272 12.65 6.45 -10.28
N ASP A 273 13.11 6.09 -9.08
CA ASP A 273 13.40 7.03 -7.98
C ASP A 273 14.45 8.10 -8.37
N GLU A 274 15.13 7.95 -9.51
CA GLU A 274 16.04 8.95 -10.07
C GLU A 274 15.32 10.23 -10.55
N VAL A 275 14.01 10.18 -10.78
CA VAL A 275 13.24 11.35 -11.26
C VAL A 275 12.85 12.26 -10.09
N PRO A 276 13.40 13.49 -10.01
CA PRO A 276 13.07 14.39 -8.92
C PRO A 276 11.57 14.74 -8.92
N GLY A 277 10.94 14.57 -7.76
CA GLY A 277 9.52 14.90 -7.58
C GLY A 277 8.54 13.77 -7.92
N LEU A 278 8.99 12.63 -8.45
CA LEU A 278 8.12 11.50 -8.81
C LEU A 278 7.26 10.99 -7.64
N HIS A 279 7.82 11.01 -6.43
CA HIS A 279 7.12 10.55 -5.22
C HIS A 279 6.24 11.62 -4.56
N ILE A 280 6.38 12.89 -4.98
CA ILE A 280 5.68 14.03 -4.39
C ILE A 280 4.22 14.00 -4.86
N ARG A 281 3.32 13.72 -3.91
CA ARG A 281 1.88 13.53 -4.13
C ARG A 281 1.08 14.21 -3.01
N PRO A 282 1.09 15.56 -2.92
CA PRO A 282 0.58 16.27 -1.75
C PRO A 282 -0.92 16.06 -1.54
N PHE A 283 -1.70 15.98 -2.62
CA PHE A 283 -3.13 15.72 -2.50
C PHE A 283 -3.39 14.32 -1.94
N LEU A 284 -2.80 13.28 -2.52
CA LEU A 284 -3.01 11.92 -2.05
C LEU A 284 -2.47 11.71 -0.63
N TYR A 285 -1.33 12.34 -0.31
CA TYR A 285 -0.77 12.36 1.04
C TYR A 285 -1.78 12.96 2.03
N GLU A 286 -2.32 14.14 1.75
CA GLU A 286 -3.28 14.83 2.62
C GLU A 286 -4.58 14.02 2.79
N GLN A 287 -5.07 13.39 1.73
CA GLN A 287 -6.26 12.54 1.81
C GLN A 287 -6.04 11.31 2.71
N ILE A 288 -4.87 10.67 2.60
CA ILE A 288 -4.51 9.53 3.46
C ILE A 288 -4.30 10.01 4.90
N ALA A 289 -3.50 11.06 5.11
CA ALA A 289 -3.19 11.63 6.41
C ALA A 289 -4.47 12.04 7.15
N SER A 290 -5.36 12.78 6.48
CA SER A 290 -6.65 13.21 7.06
C SER A 290 -7.67 12.08 7.27
N SER A 291 -7.39 10.87 6.75
CA SER A 291 -8.14 9.64 7.02
C SER A 291 -7.53 8.80 8.14
N THR A 292 -6.31 9.12 8.58
CA THR A 292 -5.69 8.54 9.79
C THR A 292 -6.03 9.37 11.01
N VAL A 293 -6.10 8.72 12.17
CA VAL A 293 -6.47 9.35 13.45
C VAL A 293 -5.43 8.98 14.49
N GLU A 294 -4.90 9.97 15.19
CA GLU A 294 -4.08 9.76 16.39
C GLU A 294 -4.95 9.22 17.53
N THR A 295 -4.42 8.26 18.28
CA THR A 295 -5.11 7.70 19.45
C THR A 295 -4.68 8.39 20.74
N ASP A 296 -5.31 8.00 21.85
CA ASP A 296 -4.87 8.35 23.21
C ASP A 296 -3.52 7.70 23.60
N VAL A 297 -3.01 6.76 22.79
CA VAL A 297 -1.68 6.17 22.94
C VAL A 297 -0.71 6.89 22.00
N LYS A 298 0.35 7.45 22.57
CA LYS A 298 1.41 8.13 21.82
C LYS A 298 1.98 7.20 20.74
N ASP A 299 2.27 7.77 19.56
CA ASP A 299 2.87 7.09 18.41
C ASP A 299 1.98 5.98 17.79
N LEU A 300 0.74 5.80 18.25
CA LEU A 300 -0.25 4.92 17.66
C LEU A 300 -1.29 5.71 16.85
N HIS A 301 -1.33 5.41 15.55
CA HIS A 301 -2.30 5.93 14.60
C HIS A 301 -3.23 4.84 14.12
N VAL A 302 -4.44 5.22 13.73
CA VAL A 302 -5.47 4.30 13.26
C VAL A 302 -5.99 4.74 11.88
N LEU A 303 -6.07 3.81 10.94
CA LEU A 303 -6.79 3.96 9.68
C LEU A 303 -8.07 3.10 9.73
N PRO A 304 -9.26 3.70 9.97
CA PRO A 304 -10.50 2.95 10.05
C PRO A 304 -10.94 2.38 8.70
N GLY A 305 -11.87 1.42 8.69
CA GLY A 305 -12.37 0.83 7.45
C GLY A 305 -13.20 1.80 6.60
N GLY A 306 -13.86 2.76 7.25
CA GLY A 306 -14.74 3.74 6.61
C GLY A 306 -16.10 3.17 6.18
N PRO A 307 -16.79 3.77 5.20
CA PRO A 307 -18.11 3.34 4.78
C PRO A 307 -18.06 1.93 4.19
N LYS A 308 -19.02 1.08 4.57
CA LYS A 308 -19.07 -0.32 4.11
C LYS A 308 -19.21 -0.37 2.58
N PRO A 309 -18.22 -0.93 1.85
CA PRO A 309 -18.33 -1.06 0.40
C PRO A 309 -19.30 -2.19 0.00
N PRO A 310 -19.84 -2.17 -1.23
CA PRO A 310 -20.68 -3.26 -1.73
C PRO A 310 -19.89 -4.57 -1.84
N ASN A 311 -18.65 -4.51 -2.34
CA ASN A 311 -17.78 -5.67 -2.56
C ASN A 311 -16.44 -5.51 -1.81
N PRO A 312 -16.36 -5.83 -0.50
CA PRO A 312 -15.14 -5.70 0.29
C PRO A 312 -13.91 -6.41 -0.29
N SER A 313 -14.08 -7.65 -0.76
CA SER A 313 -12.97 -8.45 -1.28
C SER A 313 -12.31 -7.83 -2.52
N GLU A 314 -13.12 -7.25 -3.42
CA GLU A 314 -12.63 -6.56 -4.62
C GLU A 314 -11.88 -5.28 -4.26
N VAL A 315 -12.41 -4.52 -3.30
CA VAL A 315 -11.75 -3.31 -2.77
C VAL A 315 -10.37 -3.65 -2.21
N LEU A 316 -10.29 -4.67 -1.34
CA LEU A 316 -9.03 -5.11 -0.72
C LEU A 316 -8.04 -5.74 -1.71
N GLY A 317 -8.53 -6.38 -2.78
CA GLY A 317 -7.71 -6.98 -3.82
C GLY A 317 -7.33 -6.03 -4.96
N SER A 318 -7.74 -4.76 -4.90
CA SER A 318 -7.59 -3.82 -6.02
C SER A 318 -6.16 -3.28 -6.18
N ARG A 319 -5.82 -2.82 -7.39
CA ARG A 319 -4.60 -2.03 -7.66
C ARG A 319 -4.53 -0.78 -6.79
N ARG A 320 -5.69 -0.19 -6.48
CA ARG A 320 -5.84 0.98 -5.59
C ARG A 320 -5.44 0.66 -4.14
N MET A 321 -5.84 -0.49 -3.61
CA MET A 321 -5.36 -0.97 -2.31
C MET A 321 -3.84 -1.20 -2.32
N SER A 322 -3.31 -1.77 -3.40
CA SER A 322 -1.85 -1.96 -3.54
C SER A 322 -1.10 -0.63 -3.52
N ALA A 323 -1.63 0.41 -4.18
CA ALA A 323 -1.07 1.76 -4.14
C ALA A 323 -1.15 2.38 -2.74
N LEU A 324 -2.28 2.24 -2.04
CA LEU A 324 -2.40 2.67 -0.64
C LEU A 324 -1.33 2.02 0.24
N MET A 325 -1.17 0.70 0.13
CA MET A 325 -0.19 -0.05 0.92
C MET A 325 1.25 0.40 0.63
N SER A 326 1.61 0.64 -0.64
CA SER A 326 2.93 1.21 -0.98
C SER A 326 3.09 2.62 -0.39
N MET A 327 2.11 3.51 -0.54
CA MET A 327 2.18 4.85 0.02
C MET A 327 2.33 4.84 1.55
N LEU A 328 1.59 3.97 2.26
CA LEU A 328 1.72 3.81 3.71
C LEU A 328 3.10 3.31 4.13
N LYS A 329 3.70 2.37 3.37
CA LYS A 329 5.04 1.84 3.64
C LYS A 329 6.13 2.87 3.35
N ASP A 330 6.06 3.52 2.20
CA ASP A 330 7.18 4.29 1.64
C ASP A 330 7.15 5.76 2.09
N THR A 331 5.95 6.33 2.29
CA THR A 331 5.79 7.78 2.53
C THR A 331 5.55 8.14 3.99
N PHE A 332 4.78 7.35 4.74
CA PHE A 332 4.36 7.71 6.10
C PHE A 332 5.33 7.26 7.22
N GLN A 333 6.36 6.48 6.85
CA GLN A 333 7.46 6.06 7.72
C GLN A 333 6.99 5.43 9.05
N TYR A 334 5.99 4.56 9.00
CA TYR A 334 5.61 3.74 10.16
C TYR A 334 6.65 2.64 10.39
N ASP A 335 7.04 2.42 11.64
CA ASP A 335 7.93 1.32 12.01
C ASP A 335 7.24 -0.04 11.84
N ILE A 336 5.93 -0.07 12.08
CA ILE A 336 5.09 -1.25 11.89
C ILE A 336 3.65 -0.86 11.52
N LEU A 337 3.10 -1.58 10.54
CA LEU A 337 1.71 -1.56 10.11
C LEU A 337 1.02 -2.86 10.56
N ILE A 338 -0.04 -2.75 11.35
CA ILE A 338 -0.83 -3.89 11.81
C ILE A 338 -2.20 -3.84 11.13
N ILE A 339 -2.58 -4.93 10.46
CA ILE A 339 -3.84 -5.04 9.73
C ILE A 339 -4.79 -5.95 10.53
N ASP A 340 -5.91 -5.41 11.01
CA ASP A 340 -7.04 -6.21 11.50
C ASP A 340 -7.88 -6.70 10.33
N SER A 341 -8.30 -7.96 10.35
CA SER A 341 -8.94 -8.62 9.21
C SER A 341 -10.10 -9.52 9.63
N PRO A 342 -11.03 -9.83 8.70
CA PRO A 342 -12.07 -10.82 8.95
C PRO A 342 -11.45 -12.24 9.07
N PRO A 343 -12.23 -13.24 9.53
CA PRO A 343 -11.74 -14.61 9.64
C PRO A 343 -11.47 -15.24 8.26
N VAL A 344 -10.41 -16.04 8.18
CA VAL A 344 -9.95 -16.71 6.95
C VAL A 344 -11.02 -17.63 6.36
N THR A 345 -11.71 -18.42 7.18
CA THR A 345 -12.66 -19.42 6.65
C THR A 345 -13.99 -18.82 6.21
N SER A 346 -14.28 -17.59 6.61
CA SER A 346 -15.54 -16.93 6.28
C SER A 346 -15.52 -16.32 4.89
N VAL A 347 -14.41 -15.69 4.52
CA VAL A 347 -14.25 -14.88 3.30
C VAL A 347 -12.79 -14.84 2.87
N SER A 348 -12.53 -14.57 1.59
CA SER A 348 -11.16 -14.52 1.03
C SER A 348 -10.33 -13.30 1.45
N ASP A 349 -10.96 -12.31 2.11
CA ASP A 349 -10.36 -11.02 2.45
C ASP A 349 -9.01 -11.16 3.19
N ALA A 350 -8.91 -12.06 4.19
CA ALA A 350 -7.66 -12.29 4.92
C ALA A 350 -6.57 -12.91 4.04
N SER A 351 -6.92 -13.84 3.14
CA SER A 351 -5.98 -14.42 2.18
C SER A 351 -5.47 -13.36 1.20
N ILE A 352 -6.33 -12.46 0.73
CA ILE A 352 -5.95 -11.33 -0.14
C ILE A 352 -4.98 -10.40 0.60
N LEU A 353 -5.32 -10.01 1.83
CA LEU A 353 -4.49 -9.12 2.65
C LEU A 353 -3.12 -9.71 2.98
N SER A 354 -3.01 -11.04 3.03
CA SER A 354 -1.74 -11.72 3.34
C SER A 354 -0.65 -11.45 2.31
N ALA A 355 -1.02 -11.09 1.07
CA ALA A 355 -0.07 -10.72 0.03
C ALA A 355 0.69 -9.41 0.33
N PHE A 356 0.15 -8.55 1.21
CA PHE A 356 0.81 -7.31 1.62
C PHE A 356 1.64 -7.44 2.89
N ALA A 357 1.50 -8.56 3.61
CA ALA A 357 2.05 -8.77 4.94
C ALA A 357 3.39 -9.48 4.90
N ASP A 358 4.33 -9.04 5.74
CA ASP A 358 5.60 -9.73 5.97
C ASP A 358 5.42 -10.92 6.91
N GLY A 359 4.35 -10.89 7.71
CA GLY A 359 3.98 -11.94 8.66
C GLY A 359 2.48 -12.00 8.93
N VAL A 360 1.96 -13.19 9.18
CA VAL A 360 0.57 -13.44 9.56
C VAL A 360 0.49 -14.08 10.94
N ILE A 361 -0.32 -13.52 11.82
CA ILE A 361 -0.67 -14.09 13.13
C ILE A 361 -2.09 -14.59 13.10
N MET A 362 -2.27 -15.85 13.51
CA MET A 362 -3.57 -16.48 13.65
C MET A 362 -4.06 -16.45 15.10
N THR A 363 -5.05 -15.63 15.37
CA THR A 363 -5.78 -15.63 16.64
C THR A 363 -6.73 -16.83 16.69
N VAL A 364 -6.63 -17.62 17.75
CA VAL A 364 -7.46 -18.80 18.02
C VAL A 364 -8.10 -18.65 19.39
N GLY A 365 -9.43 -18.78 19.48
CA GLY A 365 -10.12 -18.72 20.77
C GLY A 365 -10.04 -20.05 21.54
N ALA A 366 -9.41 -20.05 22.71
CA ALA A 366 -9.28 -21.21 23.59
C ALA A 366 -10.65 -21.85 23.91
N GLY A 367 -10.76 -23.15 23.69
CA GLY A 367 -12.00 -23.91 23.95
C GLY A 367 -13.21 -23.53 23.08
N THR A 368 -13.06 -22.65 22.08
CA THR A 368 -14.20 -22.14 21.28
C THR A 368 -14.30 -22.67 19.86
N ILE A 369 -13.23 -23.28 19.34
CA ILE A 369 -13.16 -23.68 17.92
C ILE A 369 -12.63 -25.11 17.76
N ASN A 370 -13.16 -25.82 16.76
CA ASN A 370 -12.69 -27.14 16.37
C ASN A 370 -11.35 -27.04 15.60
N ARG A 371 -10.37 -27.88 15.96
CA ARG A 371 -9.07 -27.96 15.29
C ARG A 371 -9.17 -28.12 13.77
N ALA A 372 -10.18 -28.82 13.26
CA ALA A 372 -10.40 -28.98 11.82
C ALA A 372 -10.61 -27.63 11.09
N ILE A 373 -11.27 -26.66 11.74
CA ILE A 373 -11.47 -25.32 11.17
C ILE A 373 -10.15 -24.55 11.15
N ILE A 374 -9.32 -24.71 12.18
CA ILE A 374 -7.97 -24.13 12.22
C ILE A 374 -7.12 -24.70 11.08
N HIS A 375 -7.11 -26.02 10.90
CA HIS A 375 -6.38 -26.66 9.79
C HIS A 375 -6.83 -26.11 8.43
N LYS A 376 -8.15 -26.03 8.20
CA LYS A 376 -8.69 -25.46 6.97
C LYS A 376 -8.22 -24.01 6.74
N ALA A 377 -8.21 -23.18 7.78
CA ALA A 377 -7.73 -21.80 7.69
C ALA A 377 -6.24 -21.73 7.36
N VAL A 378 -5.43 -22.58 7.98
CA VAL A 378 -3.99 -22.70 7.69
C VAL A 378 -3.77 -23.15 6.25
N ASP A 379 -4.51 -24.13 5.77
CA ASP A 379 -4.40 -24.65 4.40
C ASP A 379 -4.75 -23.56 3.37
N GLN A 380 -5.79 -22.76 3.61
CA GLN A 380 -6.16 -21.62 2.75
C GLN A 380 -5.08 -20.55 2.70
N LEU A 381 -4.43 -20.24 3.82
CA LEU A 381 -3.32 -19.29 3.86
C LEU A 381 -2.06 -19.85 3.18
N LYS A 382 -1.78 -21.16 3.35
CA LYS A 382 -0.68 -21.83 2.65
C LYS A 382 -0.86 -21.87 1.14
N GLN A 383 -2.08 -22.05 0.65
CA GLN A 383 -2.39 -22.03 -0.79
C GLN A 383 -2.01 -20.71 -1.48
N VAL A 384 -2.02 -19.59 -0.75
CA VAL A 384 -1.61 -18.26 -1.24
C VAL A 384 -0.20 -17.87 -0.79
N ASN A 385 0.59 -18.83 -0.27
CA ASN A 385 1.94 -18.63 0.25
C ASN A 385 2.04 -17.55 1.34
N ALA A 386 1.01 -17.43 2.19
CA ALA A 386 1.00 -16.47 3.28
C ALA A 386 2.11 -16.77 4.30
N PRO A 387 2.89 -15.76 4.76
CA PRO A 387 3.99 -15.95 5.70
C PRO A 387 3.47 -16.09 7.15
N ILE A 388 2.92 -17.25 7.51
CA ILE A 388 2.40 -17.51 8.86
C ILE A 388 3.55 -17.53 9.88
N LEU A 389 3.55 -16.57 10.81
CA LEU A 389 4.54 -16.50 11.90
C LEU A 389 4.16 -17.41 13.07
N GLY A 390 2.86 -17.58 13.34
CA GLY A 390 2.38 -18.40 14.44
C GLY A 390 0.95 -18.10 14.86
N PHE A 391 0.62 -18.55 16.08
CA PHE A 391 -0.72 -18.49 16.65
C PHE A 391 -0.73 -17.70 17.95
N VAL A 392 -1.82 -16.97 18.19
CA VAL A 392 -2.15 -16.37 19.48
C VAL A 392 -3.36 -17.07 20.05
N LEU A 393 -3.18 -17.78 21.16
CA LEU A 393 -4.26 -18.43 21.87
C LEU A 393 -4.93 -17.40 22.81
N ASN A 394 -6.13 -16.97 22.44
CA ASN A 394 -6.88 -15.95 23.16
C ASN A 394 -7.98 -16.58 24.03
N ARG A 395 -8.51 -15.83 25.01
CA ARG A 395 -9.56 -16.29 25.96
C ARG A 395 -9.16 -17.45 26.88
N MET A 396 -7.88 -17.54 27.22
CA MET A 396 -7.41 -18.48 28.23
C MET A 396 -8.04 -18.17 29.60
N ASP A 397 -8.42 -19.21 30.35
CA ASP A 397 -8.84 -19.04 31.74
C ASP A 397 -7.59 -18.79 32.61
N PRO A 398 -7.52 -17.68 33.37
CA PRO A 398 -6.40 -17.39 34.26
C PRO A 398 -6.12 -18.49 35.31
N LYS A 399 -7.12 -19.33 35.62
CA LYS A 399 -6.92 -20.50 36.51
C LYS A 399 -6.05 -21.58 35.86
N GLU A 400 -6.15 -21.76 34.54
CA GLU A 400 -5.28 -22.67 33.80
C GLU A 400 -3.87 -22.06 33.59
N GLU A 401 -3.78 -20.73 33.52
CA GLU A 401 -2.51 -19.99 33.38
C GLU A 401 -1.62 -20.07 34.64
N LYS A 402 -2.22 -20.06 35.85
CA LYS A 402 -1.48 -20.27 37.12
C LYS A 402 -0.74 -21.60 37.16
N HIS A 403 -1.26 -22.65 36.51
CA HIS A 403 -0.59 -23.94 36.43
C HIS A 403 0.64 -23.89 35.50
N TYR A 404 0.58 -23.12 34.41
CA TYR A 404 1.69 -22.97 33.46
C TYR A 404 2.85 -22.17 34.06
N TYR A 405 2.57 -21.03 34.71
CA TYR A 405 3.59 -20.26 35.43
C TYR A 405 4.14 -21.02 36.64
N SER A 406 3.30 -21.73 37.41
CA SER A 406 3.76 -22.60 38.51
C SER A 406 4.71 -23.70 38.03
N TYR A 407 4.51 -24.22 36.81
CA TYR A 407 5.38 -25.23 36.20
C TYR A 407 6.75 -24.63 35.80
N TYR A 408 6.77 -23.42 35.24
CA TYR A 408 8.01 -22.70 34.91
C TYR A 408 8.85 -22.35 36.15
N TYR A 409 8.20 -21.86 37.22
CA TYR A 409 8.88 -21.61 38.50
C TYR A 409 9.37 -22.91 39.16
N LYS A 410 8.62 -24.01 39.07
CA LYS A 410 9.07 -25.33 39.54
C LYS A 410 10.28 -25.86 38.76
N TYR A 411 10.34 -25.63 37.46
CA TYR A 411 11.50 -26.01 36.63
C TYR A 411 12.72 -25.15 36.93
N GLY A 412 12.55 -23.85 37.15
CA GLY A 412 13.62 -22.96 37.61
C GLY A 412 14.18 -23.38 38.96
N ASP A 413 13.32 -23.68 39.94
CA ASP A 413 13.74 -24.16 41.26
C ASP A 413 14.49 -25.50 41.20
N TYR A 414 14.18 -26.37 40.23
CA TYR A 414 14.89 -27.64 40.04
C TYR A 414 16.35 -27.44 39.61
N TYR A 415 16.64 -26.39 38.82
CA TYR A 415 18.01 -26.04 38.42
C TYR A 415 18.79 -25.29 39.50
N TYR A 416 18.10 -24.54 40.37
CA TYR A 416 18.74 -23.79 41.47
C TYR A 416 18.85 -24.55 42.79
N ARG A 417 18.09 -25.63 43.01
CA ARG A 417 18.21 -26.52 44.18
C ARG A 417 19.16 -27.71 44.00
N GLY A 418 19.73 -27.91 42.80
CA GLY A 418 20.71 -28.96 42.52
C GLY A 418 22.16 -28.65 42.92
N LYS A 419 22.43 -27.48 43.52
CA LYS A 419 23.74 -27.13 44.10
C LYS A 419 23.57 -26.67 45.55
N LYS A 420 23.45 -27.61 46.47
CA LYS A 420 23.86 -27.46 47.86
C LYS A 420 24.49 -28.75 48.34
#